data_AF-I4ALX6-F1
#
_entry.id   AF-I4ALX6-F1
#
_cell.length_a   1.000
_cell.length_b   1.000
_cell.length_c   1.000
_cell.angle_alpha   90.00
_cell.angle_beta   90.00
_cell.angle_gamma   90.00
#
_symmetry.space_group_name_H-M   'P 1'
#
loop_
_entity.id
_entity.type
_entity.pdbx_description
1 polymer ?
#
loop_
_entity_poly.entity_id
_entity_poly.type
_entity_poly.pdbx_seq_one_letter_code
_entity_poly.pdbx_strand_id
1 'polypeptide(L)'
;MAQETGLQRFYRTIIPKATSVGAAVVVLGALFKIMHWPGASFMLIVGLSTEAVIFLFGLFEPPQPPNPHYEWERVYPGLVDANVKAVVAKKGGNDDGKSVTALAGLDKMLGEANLSADSFKRFGQGIQSLNDTATRMKSITEAVNSTNDYSNNLKQASKSLTSLNSAYSSTVSAMGEMSNAAKDAKAYHVQVQAITKNLAGLNAVYEMELKDANSHLKAMNKFYTNLTQAMESMADASKESVVFKEQMSKLTTNITSLNKVYGNMLTAMKG
;
A
#
# COMPACT_ATOMS: atom_id res chain seq x y z
N MET A 1 42.96 13.14 2.15
CA MET A 1 41.70 13.87 1.89
C MET A 1 41.53 13.97 0.38
N ALA A 2 40.71 13.09 -0.21
CA ALA A 2 40.47 13.14 -1.65
C ALA A 2 39.64 14.40 -1.98
N GLN A 3 40.10 15.22 -2.92
CA GLN A 3 39.34 16.37 -3.38
C GLN A 3 38.11 15.87 -4.13
N GLU A 4 36.93 16.15 -3.60
CA GLU A 4 35.66 15.81 -4.26
C GLU A 4 35.51 16.59 -5.56
N THR A 5 35.36 15.87 -6.66
CA THR A 5 35.08 16.46 -7.96
C THR A 5 33.77 17.25 -7.89
N GLY A 6 33.67 18.41 -8.54
CA GLY A 6 32.45 19.25 -8.52
C GLY A 6 31.17 18.49 -8.90
N LEU A 7 31.30 17.46 -9.75
CA LEU A 7 30.23 16.53 -10.11
C LEU A 7 29.72 15.73 -8.89
N GLN A 8 30.62 15.21 -8.04
CA GLN A 8 30.24 14.43 -6.85
C GLN A 8 29.50 15.27 -5.81
N ARG A 9 29.86 16.55 -5.67
CA ARG A 9 29.13 17.49 -4.81
C ARG A 9 27.74 17.83 -5.35
N PHE A 10 27.62 17.96 -6.67
CA PHE A 10 26.34 18.15 -7.33
C PHE A 10 25.39 16.97 -7.05
N TYR A 11 25.85 15.73 -7.27
CA TYR A 11 25.05 14.54 -6.98
C TYR A 11 24.74 14.38 -5.49
N ARG A 12 25.70 14.59 -4.59
CA ARG A 12 25.45 14.41 -3.15
C ARG A 12 24.50 15.45 -2.54
N THR A 13 24.50 16.69 -3.03
CA THR A 13 23.81 17.78 -2.34
C THR A 13 22.62 18.34 -3.10
N ILE A 14 22.67 18.36 -4.44
CA ILE A 14 21.63 18.97 -5.26
C ILE A 14 20.58 17.94 -5.67
N ILE A 15 20.98 16.73 -6.08
CA ILE A 15 20.05 15.67 -6.50
C ILE A 15 19.07 15.29 -5.38
N PRO A 16 19.49 14.98 -4.12
CA PRO A 16 18.55 14.65 -3.05
C PRO A 16 17.53 15.75 -2.74
N LYS A 17 17.95 17.02 -2.85
CA LYS A 17 17.04 18.17 -2.69
C LYS A 17 16.06 18.27 -3.85
N ALA A 18 16.52 18.05 -5.08
CA ALA A 18 15.66 18.02 -6.26
C ALA A 18 14.64 16.87 -6.20
N THR A 19 15.05 15.67 -5.78
CA THR A 19 14.15 14.53 -5.55
C THR A 19 13.12 14.82 -4.47
N SER A 20 13.53 15.47 -3.37
CA SER A 20 12.58 15.85 -2.31
C SER A 20 11.54 16.87 -2.80
N VAL A 21 11.94 17.80 -3.67
CA VAL A 21 11.02 18.76 -4.31
C VAL A 21 10.11 18.06 -5.33
N GLY A 22 10.65 17.14 -6.15
CA GLY A 22 9.87 16.33 -7.09
C GLY A 22 8.79 15.51 -6.39
N ALA A 23 9.16 14.81 -5.32
CA ALA A 23 8.24 14.05 -4.48
C ALA A 23 7.11 14.93 -3.90
N ALA A 24 7.41 16.16 -3.47
CA ALA A 24 6.38 17.08 -2.99
C ALA A 24 5.36 17.45 -4.09
N VAL A 25 5.81 17.67 -5.32
CA VAL A 25 4.93 17.95 -6.47
C VAL A 25 4.06 16.73 -6.82
N VAL A 26 4.62 15.51 -6.75
CA VAL A 26 3.86 14.26 -6.94
C VAL A 26 2.78 14.08 -5.88
N VAL A 27 3.11 14.31 -4.60
CA VAL A 27 2.15 14.22 -3.50
C VAL A 27 1.01 15.22 -3.66
N LEU A 28 1.30 16.46 -4.10
CA LEU A 28 0.27 17.44 -4.43
C LEU A 28 -0.61 17.00 -5.61
N GLY A 29 -0.03 16.41 -6.65
CA GLY A 29 -0.78 15.84 -7.77
C GLY A 29 -1.70 14.69 -7.36
N ALA A 30 -1.22 13.80 -6.50
CA ALA A 30 -2.02 12.71 -5.93
C ALA A 30 -3.16 13.24 -5.05
N LEU A 31 -2.89 14.26 -4.23
CA LEU A 31 -3.90 14.92 -3.40
C LEU A 31 -5.03 15.51 -4.25
N PHE A 32 -4.69 16.23 -5.32
CA PHE A 32 -5.69 16.80 -6.24
C PHE A 32 -6.54 15.70 -6.89
N LYS A 33 -5.94 14.56 -7.22
CA LYS A 33 -6.65 13.41 -7.80
C LYS A 33 -7.63 12.78 -6.83
N ILE A 34 -7.27 12.66 -5.55
CA ILE A 34 -8.15 12.13 -4.49
C ILE A 34 -9.31 13.11 -4.22
N MET A 35 -9.02 14.41 -4.18
CA MET A 35 -10.02 15.46 -3.91
C MET A 35 -10.88 15.84 -5.12
N HIS A 36 -10.64 15.25 -6.30
CA HIS A 36 -11.38 15.50 -7.55
C HIS A 36 -11.42 16.98 -7.97
N TRP A 37 -10.38 17.74 -7.66
CA TRP A 37 -10.31 19.16 -8.03
C TRP A 37 -10.16 19.34 -9.54
N PRO A 38 -10.68 20.44 -10.11
CA PRO A 38 -10.53 20.73 -11.54
C PRO A 38 -9.05 20.82 -11.90
N GLY A 39 -8.64 20.12 -12.97
CA GLY A 39 -7.23 20.04 -13.37
C GLY A 39 -6.40 18.97 -12.65
N ALA A 40 -7.00 18.11 -11.82
CA ALA A 40 -6.27 17.07 -11.08
C ALA A 40 -5.43 16.13 -11.97
N SER A 41 -5.96 15.71 -13.11
CA SER A 41 -5.21 14.87 -14.06
C SER A 41 -3.99 15.60 -14.62
N PHE A 42 -4.09 16.90 -14.89
CA PHE A 42 -2.97 17.71 -15.37
C PHE A 42 -1.88 17.84 -14.30
N MET A 43 -2.26 18.16 -13.06
CA MET A 43 -1.31 18.28 -11.94
C MET A 43 -0.59 16.95 -11.66
N LEU A 44 -1.31 15.82 -11.75
CA LEU A 44 -0.73 14.48 -11.57
C LEU A 44 0.26 14.13 -12.69
N ILE A 45 -0.06 14.47 -13.94
CA ILE A 45 0.86 14.28 -15.08
C ILE A 45 2.14 15.10 -14.88
N VAL A 46 2.02 16.36 -14.44
CA VAL A 46 3.18 17.23 -14.16
C VAL A 46 4.04 16.63 -13.04
N GLY A 47 3.44 16.16 -11.95
CA GLY A 47 4.17 15.52 -10.86
C GLY A 47 4.92 14.27 -11.31
N LEU A 48 4.24 13.33 -11.96
CA LEU A 48 4.87 12.08 -12.44
C LEU A 48 5.93 12.34 -13.51
N SER A 49 5.73 13.33 -14.39
CA SER A 49 6.72 13.70 -15.41
C SER A 49 7.97 14.31 -14.77
N THR A 50 7.80 15.12 -13.72
CA THR A 50 8.91 15.70 -12.95
C THR A 50 9.75 14.58 -12.31
N GLU A 51 9.09 13.59 -11.72
CA GLU A 51 9.77 12.45 -11.09
C GLU A 51 10.49 11.56 -12.09
N ALA A 52 9.89 11.32 -13.27
CA ALA A 52 10.53 10.57 -14.35
C ALA A 52 11.83 11.22 -14.82
N VAL A 53 11.87 12.56 -14.91
CA VAL A 53 13.07 13.31 -15.28
C VAL A 53 14.14 13.22 -14.19
N ILE A 54 13.77 13.36 -12.92
CA ILE A 54 14.71 13.28 -11.78
C ILE A 54 15.32 11.88 -11.69
N PHE A 55 14.53 10.82 -11.82
CA PHE A 55 15.04 9.44 -11.83
C PHE A 55 15.99 9.17 -12.99
N LEU A 56 15.73 9.75 -14.15
CA LEU A 56 16.62 9.63 -15.31
C LEU A 56 17.99 10.27 -15.03
N PHE A 57 18.03 11.39 -14.31
CA PHE A 57 19.30 11.98 -13.85
C PHE A 57 19.99 11.16 -12.76
N GLY A 58 19.23 10.48 -11.89
CA GLY A 58 19.74 9.56 -10.88
C GLY A 58 20.49 8.34 -11.47
N LEU A 59 20.18 7.96 -12.72
CA LEU A 59 20.90 6.87 -13.41
C LEU A 59 22.39 7.17 -13.63
N PHE A 60 22.76 8.45 -13.65
CA PHE A 60 24.15 8.90 -13.83
C PHE A 60 24.86 9.19 -12.50
N GLU A 61 24.26 8.82 -11.37
CA GLU A 61 24.86 9.05 -10.06
C GLU A 61 26.11 8.17 -9.88
N PRO A 62 27.30 8.77 -9.62
CA PRO A 62 28.52 8.00 -9.38
C PRO A 62 28.35 7.14 -8.11
N PRO A 63 28.97 5.95 -8.05
CA PRO A 63 28.82 5.04 -6.93
C PRO A 63 29.19 5.77 -5.63
N GLN A 64 28.29 5.68 -4.64
CA GLN A 64 28.48 6.30 -3.33
C GLN A 64 29.85 5.89 -2.79
N PRO A 65 30.71 6.83 -2.34
CA PRO A 65 31.96 6.45 -1.69
C PRO A 65 31.62 5.55 -0.50
N PRO A 66 32.39 4.46 -0.25
CA PRO A 66 32.15 3.58 0.87
C PRO A 66 31.99 4.42 2.13
N ASN A 67 30.87 4.23 2.86
CA ASN A 67 30.64 4.89 4.14
C ASN A 67 31.94 4.82 4.95
N PRO A 68 32.48 5.94 5.48
CA PRO A 68 33.70 5.90 6.25
C PRO A 68 33.49 4.94 7.43
N HIS A 69 34.04 3.74 7.32
CA HIS A 69 34.07 2.77 8.40
C HIS A 69 35.08 3.33 9.39
N TYR A 70 34.57 4.00 10.42
CA TYR A 70 35.39 4.41 11.53
C TYR A 70 35.82 3.13 12.27
N GLU A 71 37.09 2.74 12.12
CA GLU A 71 37.70 1.60 12.83
C GLU A 71 37.88 1.94 14.32
N TRP A 72 36.78 2.11 15.05
CA TRP A 72 36.79 2.36 16.50
C TRP A 72 37.52 1.25 17.28
N GLU A 73 37.59 0.05 16.70
CA GLU A 73 38.32 -1.13 17.21
C GLU A 73 39.82 -0.88 17.37
N ARG A 74 40.43 -0.01 16.55
CA ARG A 74 41.85 0.33 16.65
C ARG A 74 42.13 1.30 17.80
N VAL A 75 41.14 2.09 18.19
CA VAL A 75 41.26 3.13 19.24
C VAL A 75 40.78 2.63 20.60
N TYR A 76 39.80 1.71 20.62
CA TYR A 76 39.28 1.08 21.84
C TYR A 76 39.19 -0.44 21.68
N PRO A 77 40.33 -1.16 21.81
CA PRO A 77 40.36 -2.62 21.69
C PRO A 77 39.51 -3.36 22.73
N GLY A 78 39.08 -2.69 23.81
CA GLY A 78 38.22 -3.26 24.85
C GLY A 78 36.74 -3.43 24.47
N LEU A 79 36.31 -3.02 23.27
CA LEU A 79 34.93 -3.24 22.80
C LEU A 79 34.74 -4.59 22.09
N VAL A 80 35.83 -5.24 21.68
CA VAL A 80 35.80 -6.49 20.88
C VAL A 80 35.82 -7.74 21.77
N ASP A 81 36.29 -7.61 23.01
CA ASP A 81 36.56 -8.73 23.90
C ASP A 81 35.69 -8.65 25.18
N ALA A 82 34.58 -9.38 25.21
CA ALA A 82 33.61 -9.32 26.31
C ALA A 82 34.11 -9.92 27.66
N ASN A 83 35.36 -10.39 27.75
CA ASN A 83 35.88 -11.10 28.92
C ASN A 83 37.27 -10.66 29.41
N VAL A 84 37.79 -9.51 28.99
CA VAL A 84 39.15 -9.10 29.41
C VAL A 84 39.08 -8.11 30.57
N LYS A 85 39.42 -8.60 31.78
CA LYS A 85 39.79 -7.74 32.92
C LYS A 85 41.03 -6.93 32.52
N ALA A 86 40.95 -5.61 32.64
CA ALA A 86 42.00 -4.68 32.30
C ALA A 86 43.34 -5.04 32.97
N VAL A 87 44.34 -5.41 32.16
CA VAL A 87 45.73 -5.53 32.61
C VAL A 87 46.42 -4.19 32.31
N VAL A 88 46.70 -3.44 33.38
CA VAL A 88 47.49 -2.21 33.33
C VAL A 88 48.94 -2.59 33.03
N ALA A 89 49.48 -2.04 31.94
CA ALA A 89 50.86 -2.23 31.54
C ALA A 89 51.82 -1.68 32.61
N LYS A 90 52.72 -2.54 33.13
CA LYS A 90 53.88 -2.11 33.91
C LYS A 90 55.13 -2.30 33.06
N LYS A 91 55.74 -1.16 32.69
CA LYS A 91 57.01 -1.03 32.00
C LYS A 91 58.16 -1.30 32.98
N GLY A 92 59.18 -2.04 32.51
CA GLY A 92 60.55 -1.90 33.01
C GLY A 92 61.32 -3.21 33.15
N GLY A 93 62.48 -3.29 32.51
CA GLY A 93 63.60 -4.11 33.00
C GLY A 93 64.30 -4.95 31.95
N ASN A 94 65.35 -4.37 31.35
CA ASN A 94 66.60 -5.00 30.90
C ASN A 94 66.85 -6.43 31.44
N ASP A 95 67.24 -7.36 30.57
CA ASP A 95 68.42 -8.20 30.84
C ASP A 95 68.91 -8.90 29.57
N ASP A 96 69.89 -8.26 28.93
CA ASP A 96 70.89 -8.91 28.07
C ASP A 96 71.72 -9.86 28.93
N GLY A 97 71.85 -11.14 28.56
CA GLY A 97 72.84 -12.02 29.21
C GLY A 97 72.52 -13.51 29.34
N LYS A 98 71.41 -14.01 28.79
CA LYS A 98 71.02 -15.44 28.91
C LYS A 98 71.28 -16.33 27.69
N SER A 99 72.05 -15.87 26.71
CA SER A 99 72.51 -16.75 25.61
C SER A 99 73.82 -17.48 25.94
N VAL A 100 74.65 -16.95 26.84
CA VAL A 100 76.01 -17.48 27.08
C VAL A 100 76.05 -18.52 28.21
N THR A 101 75.14 -18.45 29.19
CA THR A 101 75.06 -19.42 30.30
C THR A 101 74.43 -20.76 29.91
N ALA A 102 73.57 -20.78 28.88
CA ALA A 102 73.05 -22.03 28.32
C ALA A 102 74.12 -22.81 27.54
N LEU A 103 75.04 -22.10 26.86
CA LEU A 103 76.12 -22.71 26.09
C LEU A 103 77.20 -23.33 27.00
N ALA A 104 77.55 -22.64 28.09
CA ALA A 104 78.51 -23.14 29.08
C ALA A 104 78.01 -24.35 29.90
N GLY A 105 76.69 -24.44 30.15
CA GLY A 105 76.08 -25.63 30.77
C GLY A 105 76.08 -26.85 29.83
N LEU A 106 75.96 -26.62 28.52
CA LEU A 106 76.02 -27.67 27.50
C LEU A 106 77.43 -28.26 27.37
N ASP A 107 78.45 -27.40 27.38
CA ASP A 107 79.86 -27.79 27.23
C ASP A 107 80.36 -28.64 28.42
N LYS A 108 79.88 -28.32 29.63
CA LYS A 108 80.15 -29.09 30.85
C LYS A 108 79.46 -30.47 30.84
N MET A 109 78.25 -30.55 30.29
CA MET A 109 77.55 -31.84 30.13
C MET A 109 78.12 -32.69 28.98
N LEU A 110 78.73 -32.05 27.97
CA LEU A 110 79.43 -32.71 26.87
C LEU A 110 80.75 -33.35 27.30
N GLY A 111 81.44 -32.77 28.30
CA GLY A 111 82.69 -33.29 28.84
C GLY A 111 82.53 -34.42 29.88
N GLU A 112 81.44 -34.44 30.65
CA GLU A 112 81.24 -35.41 31.75
C GLU A 112 80.46 -36.68 31.34
N ALA A 113 79.67 -36.63 30.27
CA ALA A 113 78.99 -37.81 29.75
C ALA A 113 79.82 -38.43 28.61
N ASN A 114 80.07 -39.74 28.67
CA ASN A 114 80.75 -40.50 27.62
C ASN A 114 79.88 -40.57 26.34
N LEU A 115 79.78 -39.44 25.65
CA LEU A 115 78.92 -39.23 24.48
C LEU A 115 79.63 -39.78 23.26
N SER A 116 79.42 -41.07 23.01
CA SER A 116 79.77 -41.65 21.72
C SER A 116 78.91 -41.03 20.61
N ALA A 117 79.42 -41.03 19.37
CA ALA A 117 78.67 -40.57 18.19
C ALA A 117 77.29 -41.23 18.06
N ASP A 118 77.11 -42.43 18.63
CA ASP A 118 75.84 -43.16 18.67
C ASP A 118 74.80 -42.49 19.58
N SER A 119 75.19 -41.95 20.74
CA SER A 119 74.29 -41.20 21.63
C SER A 119 73.78 -39.92 20.99
N PHE A 120 74.64 -39.23 20.23
CA PHE A 120 74.24 -38.05 19.47
C PHE A 120 73.29 -38.41 18.31
N LYS A 121 73.55 -39.52 17.62
CA LYS A 121 72.67 -40.04 16.56
C LYS A 121 71.29 -40.42 17.10
N ARG A 122 71.22 -41.10 18.25
CA ARG A 122 69.97 -41.47 18.93
C ARG A 122 69.21 -40.25 19.45
N PHE A 123 69.92 -39.25 19.96
CA PHE A 123 69.30 -37.98 20.35
C PHE A 123 68.73 -37.22 19.15
N GLY A 124 69.47 -37.13 18.05
CA GLY A 124 68.98 -36.54 16.80
C GLY A 124 67.73 -37.26 16.27
N GLN A 125 67.72 -38.60 16.32
CA GLN A 125 66.54 -39.40 15.99
C GLN A 125 65.36 -39.16 16.97
N GLY A 126 65.64 -38.93 18.25
CA GLY A 126 64.64 -38.57 19.25
C GLY A 126 64.01 -37.20 18.99
N ILE A 127 64.82 -36.19 18.66
CA ILE A 127 64.33 -34.86 18.26
C ILE A 127 63.54 -34.94 16.95
N GLN A 128 64.01 -35.73 15.99
CA GLN A 128 63.33 -35.90 14.70
C GLN A 128 61.97 -36.60 14.87
N SER A 129 61.90 -37.65 15.69
CA SER A 129 60.63 -38.32 16.00
C SER A 129 59.66 -37.45 16.81
N LEU A 130 60.17 -36.58 17.69
CA LEU A 130 59.35 -35.57 18.38
C LEU A 130 58.80 -34.52 17.40
N ASN A 131 59.62 -34.03 16.46
CA ASN A 131 59.20 -33.11 15.42
C ASN A 131 58.12 -33.74 14.51
N ASP A 132 58.30 -35.01 14.13
CA ASP A 132 57.31 -35.75 13.34
C ASP A 132 56.01 -35.96 14.11
N THR A 133 56.09 -36.23 15.42
CA THR A 133 54.93 -36.38 16.30
C THR A 133 54.17 -35.07 16.48
N ALA A 134 54.89 -33.96 16.70
CA ALA A 134 54.30 -32.62 16.79
C ALA A 134 53.62 -32.20 15.47
N THR A 135 54.24 -32.53 14.33
CA THR A 135 53.67 -32.27 13.00
C THR A 135 52.39 -33.08 12.78
N ARG A 136 52.36 -34.36 13.16
CA ARG A 136 51.16 -35.21 13.09
C ARG A 136 50.06 -34.74 14.03
N MET A 137 50.39 -34.30 15.25
CA MET A 137 49.42 -33.73 16.16
C MET A 137 48.78 -32.46 15.60
N LYS A 138 49.56 -31.58 14.96
CA LYS A 138 49.03 -30.41 14.26
C LYS A 138 48.02 -30.80 13.17
N SER A 139 48.34 -31.79 12.33
CA SER A 139 47.43 -32.29 11.31
C SER A 139 46.15 -32.92 11.87
N ILE A 140 46.25 -33.65 12.99
CA ILE A 140 45.07 -34.20 13.68
C ILE A 140 44.20 -33.07 14.24
N THR A 141 44.79 -32.06 14.85
CA THR A 141 44.06 -30.88 15.35
C THR A 141 43.37 -30.13 14.22
N GLU A 142 44.02 -29.93 13.07
CA GLU A 142 43.40 -29.32 11.88
C GLU A 142 42.25 -30.17 11.32
N ALA A 143 42.38 -31.50 11.26
CA ALA A 143 41.32 -32.41 10.84
C ALA A 143 40.12 -32.44 11.82
N VAL A 144 40.39 -32.37 13.12
CA VAL A 144 39.35 -32.29 14.17
C VAL A 144 38.62 -30.94 14.11
N ASN A 145 39.33 -29.85 13.82
CA ASN A 145 38.71 -28.54 13.60
C ASN A 145 37.81 -28.56 12.36
N SER A 146 38.29 -29.11 11.23
CA SER A 146 37.47 -29.25 10.01
C SER A 146 36.23 -30.14 10.22
N THR A 147 36.32 -31.17 11.06
CA THR A 147 35.17 -32.02 11.39
C THR A 147 34.14 -31.27 12.26
N ASN A 148 34.60 -30.43 13.19
CA ASN A 148 33.72 -29.54 13.96
C ASN A 148 33.02 -28.52 13.05
N ASP A 149 33.76 -27.92 12.11
CA ASP A 149 33.19 -26.99 11.12
C ASP A 149 32.16 -27.69 10.22
N TYR A 150 32.43 -28.92 9.79
CA TYR A 150 31.45 -29.72 9.04
C TYR A 150 30.19 -30.00 9.86
N SER A 151 30.32 -30.37 11.15
CA SER A 151 29.18 -30.58 12.05
C SER A 151 28.36 -29.29 12.24
N ASN A 152 29.03 -28.15 12.37
CA ASN A 152 28.39 -26.85 12.48
C ASN A 152 27.66 -26.46 11.19
N ASN A 153 28.29 -26.66 10.03
CA ASN A 153 27.67 -26.42 8.73
C ASN A 153 26.48 -27.34 8.48
N LEU A 154 26.55 -28.62 8.88
CA LEU A 154 25.41 -29.53 8.80
C LEU A 154 24.26 -29.11 9.72
N LYS A 155 24.53 -28.67 10.94
CA LYS A 155 23.51 -28.12 11.84
C LYS A 155 22.86 -26.86 11.25
N GLN A 156 23.66 -25.99 10.63
CA GLN A 156 23.18 -24.76 10.02
C GLN A 156 22.38 -25.02 8.74
N ALA A 157 22.79 -26.01 7.94
CA ALA A 157 22.03 -26.51 6.79
C ALA A 157 20.70 -27.13 7.21
N SER A 158 20.69 -27.92 8.29
CA SER A 158 19.46 -28.50 8.85
C SER A 158 18.49 -27.41 9.32
N LYS A 159 18.98 -26.38 10.04
CA LYS A 159 18.17 -25.21 10.40
C LYS A 159 17.60 -24.49 9.17
N SER A 160 18.44 -24.29 8.15
CA SER A 160 18.02 -23.65 6.89
C SER A 160 16.94 -24.47 6.18
N LEU A 161 17.03 -25.80 6.21
CA LEU A 161 16.02 -26.70 5.65
C LEU A 161 14.69 -26.61 6.42
N THR A 162 14.74 -26.50 7.76
CA THR A 162 13.54 -26.26 8.57
C THR A 162 12.91 -24.90 8.26
N SER A 163 13.72 -23.85 8.15
CA SER A 163 13.24 -22.51 7.75
C SER A 163 12.63 -22.52 6.35
N LEU A 164 13.24 -23.24 5.39
CA LEU A 164 12.71 -23.39 4.03
C LEU A 164 11.36 -24.11 4.04
N ASN A 165 11.22 -25.18 4.82
CA ASN A 165 9.96 -25.89 4.94
C ASN A 165 8.84 -25.01 5.54
N SER A 166 9.18 -24.19 6.54
CA SER A 166 8.26 -23.20 7.12
C SER A 166 7.85 -22.12 6.11
N ALA A 167 8.81 -21.55 5.36
CA ALA A 167 8.54 -20.58 4.32
C ALA A 167 7.69 -21.18 3.18
N TYR A 168 7.94 -22.43 2.81
CA TYR A 168 7.15 -23.14 1.81
C TYR A 168 5.70 -23.34 2.29
N SER A 169 5.51 -23.76 3.55
CA SER A 169 4.17 -23.85 4.14
C SER A 169 3.45 -22.50 4.15
N SER A 170 4.15 -21.41 4.51
CA SER A 170 3.58 -20.06 4.49
C SER A 170 3.21 -19.61 3.07
N THR A 171 4.06 -19.94 2.08
CA THR A 171 3.80 -19.65 0.66
C THR A 171 2.57 -20.40 0.15
N VAL A 172 2.41 -21.68 0.50
CA VAL A 172 1.23 -22.47 0.14
C VAL A 172 -0.04 -21.87 0.76
N SER A 173 0.02 -21.45 2.03
CA SER A 173 -1.10 -20.74 2.68
C SER A 173 -1.45 -19.44 1.96
N ALA A 174 -0.44 -18.60 1.65
CA ALA A 174 -0.64 -17.35 0.91
C ALA A 174 -1.19 -17.60 -0.50
N MET A 175 -0.77 -18.67 -1.18
CA MET A 175 -1.35 -19.09 -2.46
C MET A 175 -2.82 -19.50 -2.33
N GLY A 176 -3.17 -20.20 -1.23
CA GLY A 176 -4.55 -20.56 -0.90
C GLY A 176 -5.42 -19.32 -0.66
N GLU A 177 -4.92 -18.37 0.13
CA GLU A 177 -5.59 -17.09 0.38
C GLU A 177 -5.73 -16.27 -0.91
N MET A 178 -4.69 -16.21 -1.75
CA MET A 178 -4.74 -15.52 -3.04
C MET A 178 -5.75 -16.16 -3.99
N SER A 179 -5.85 -17.49 -4.02
CA SER A 179 -6.88 -18.20 -4.78
C SER A 179 -8.29 -17.87 -4.30
N ASN A 180 -8.49 -17.78 -2.99
CA ASN A 180 -9.79 -17.37 -2.42
C ASN A 180 -10.10 -15.90 -2.73
N ALA A 181 -9.14 -15.00 -2.56
CA ALA A 181 -9.28 -13.60 -2.92
C ALA A 181 -9.60 -13.41 -4.42
N ALA A 182 -9.03 -14.23 -5.30
CA ALA A 182 -9.36 -14.23 -6.73
C ALA A 182 -10.82 -14.69 -7.00
N LYS A 183 -11.33 -15.67 -6.25
CA LYS A 183 -12.75 -16.06 -6.31
C LYS A 183 -13.66 -14.94 -5.80
N ASP A 184 -13.30 -14.30 -4.70
CA ASP A 184 -14.06 -13.18 -4.13
C ASP A 184 -14.06 -11.98 -5.07
N ALA A 185 -12.93 -11.66 -5.72
CA ALA A 185 -12.84 -10.62 -6.73
C ALA A 185 -13.76 -10.92 -7.93
N LYS A 186 -13.85 -12.19 -8.36
CA LYS A 186 -14.79 -12.60 -9.41
C LYS A 186 -16.24 -12.44 -8.97
N ALA A 187 -16.57 -12.85 -7.74
CA ALA A 187 -17.92 -12.68 -7.19
C ALA A 187 -18.30 -11.19 -7.08
N TYR A 188 -17.38 -10.35 -6.59
CA TYR A 188 -17.54 -8.91 -6.53
C TYR A 188 -17.77 -8.30 -7.91
N HIS A 189 -17.02 -8.73 -8.93
CA HIS A 189 -17.23 -8.27 -10.31
C HIS A 189 -18.65 -8.58 -10.81
N VAL A 190 -19.15 -9.80 -10.55
CA VAL A 190 -20.53 -10.19 -10.88
C VAL A 190 -21.54 -9.30 -10.13
N GLN A 191 -21.29 -9.01 -8.86
CA GLN A 191 -22.17 -8.15 -8.06
C GLN A 191 -22.18 -6.70 -8.55
N VAL A 192 -21.04 -6.14 -8.93
CA VAL A 192 -20.94 -4.79 -9.52
C VAL A 192 -21.64 -4.74 -10.87
N GLN A 193 -21.53 -5.78 -11.70
CA GLN A 193 -22.31 -5.87 -12.94
C GLN A 193 -23.82 -5.88 -12.67
N ALA A 194 -24.27 -6.62 -11.65
CA ALA A 194 -25.68 -6.63 -11.26
C ALA A 194 -26.16 -5.25 -10.76
N ILE A 195 -25.36 -4.56 -9.95
CA ILE A 195 -25.64 -3.18 -9.51
C ILE A 195 -25.73 -2.25 -10.72
N THR A 196 -24.80 -2.35 -11.67
CA THR A 196 -24.78 -1.54 -12.89
C THR A 196 -26.04 -1.77 -13.73
N LYS A 197 -26.46 -3.04 -13.87
CA LYS A 197 -27.70 -3.40 -14.57
C LYS A 197 -28.94 -2.84 -13.86
N ASN A 198 -28.98 -2.93 -12.53
CA ASN A 198 -30.07 -2.38 -11.73
C ASN A 198 -30.13 -0.85 -11.81
N LEU A 199 -28.99 -0.16 -11.79
CA LEU A 199 -28.93 1.29 -11.98
C LEU A 199 -29.40 1.71 -13.38
N ALA A 200 -29.03 0.96 -14.42
CA ALA A 200 -29.55 1.18 -15.76
C ALA A 200 -31.07 0.98 -15.81
N GLY A 201 -31.59 -0.06 -15.16
CA GLY A 201 -33.03 -0.29 -15.00
C GLY A 201 -33.73 0.85 -14.24
N LEU A 202 -33.11 1.35 -13.17
CA LEU A 202 -33.65 2.45 -12.36
C LEU A 202 -33.70 3.75 -13.14
N ASN A 203 -32.66 4.07 -13.92
CA ASN A 203 -32.67 5.20 -14.83
C ASN A 203 -33.79 5.10 -15.87
N ALA A 204 -34.05 3.90 -16.42
CA ALA A 204 -35.15 3.70 -17.35
C ALA A 204 -36.53 3.89 -16.67
N VAL A 205 -36.69 3.45 -15.42
CA VAL A 205 -37.90 3.73 -14.62
C VAL A 205 -38.04 5.22 -14.34
N TYR A 206 -36.95 5.92 -14.02
CA TYR A 206 -36.97 7.36 -13.78
C TYR A 206 -37.40 8.15 -15.02
N GLU A 207 -36.90 7.77 -16.19
CA GLU A 207 -37.33 8.35 -17.47
C GLU A 207 -38.81 8.04 -17.76
N MET A 208 -39.26 6.81 -17.44
CA MET A 208 -40.67 6.42 -17.56
C MET A 208 -41.57 7.22 -16.61
N GLU A 209 -41.18 7.40 -15.35
CA GLU A 209 -41.88 8.22 -14.35
C GLU A 209 -41.98 9.68 -14.79
N LEU A 210 -40.88 10.27 -15.30
CA LEU A 210 -40.91 11.62 -15.84
C LEU A 210 -41.85 11.75 -17.04
N LYS A 211 -41.89 10.73 -17.90
CA LYS A 211 -42.81 10.68 -19.04
C LYS A 211 -44.27 10.53 -18.59
N ASP A 212 -44.52 9.67 -17.61
CA ASP A 212 -45.87 9.45 -17.07
C ASP A 212 -46.38 10.68 -16.31
N ALA A 213 -45.54 11.32 -15.50
CA ALA A 213 -45.85 12.59 -14.86
C ALA A 213 -46.20 13.67 -15.89
N ASN A 214 -45.48 13.74 -17.02
CA ASN A 214 -45.83 14.63 -18.14
C ASN A 214 -47.19 14.28 -18.77
N SER A 215 -47.48 12.99 -18.94
CA SER A 215 -48.79 12.52 -19.42
C SER A 215 -49.91 12.90 -18.45
N HIS A 216 -49.68 12.70 -17.16
CA HIS A 216 -50.61 13.06 -16.09
C HIS A 216 -50.85 14.57 -16.04
N LEU A 217 -49.83 15.41 -16.21
CA LEU A 217 -49.98 16.87 -16.31
C LEU A 217 -50.82 17.27 -17.53
N LYS A 218 -50.66 16.61 -18.68
CA LYS A 218 -51.53 16.86 -19.85
C LYS A 218 -52.97 16.44 -19.59
N ALA A 219 -53.18 15.25 -19.00
CA ALA A 219 -54.50 14.76 -18.64
C ALA A 219 -55.19 15.71 -17.65
N MET A 220 -54.45 16.20 -16.66
CA MET A 220 -54.93 17.15 -15.66
C MET A 220 -55.27 18.51 -16.28
N ASN A 221 -54.43 19.06 -17.17
CA ASN A 221 -54.75 20.29 -17.91
C ASN A 221 -56.04 20.14 -18.75
N LYS A 222 -56.21 19.00 -19.41
CA LYS A 222 -57.43 18.70 -20.17
C LYS A 222 -58.64 18.55 -19.25
N PHE A 223 -58.48 17.91 -18.10
CA PHE A 223 -59.52 17.80 -17.08
C PHE A 223 -59.96 19.19 -16.59
N TYR A 224 -59.01 20.08 -16.27
CA TYR A 224 -59.33 21.46 -15.88
C TYR A 224 -60.11 22.20 -16.98
N THR A 225 -59.69 22.07 -18.24
CA THR A 225 -60.39 22.69 -19.38
C THR A 225 -61.84 22.19 -19.48
N ASN A 226 -62.04 20.87 -19.39
CA ASN A 226 -63.37 20.26 -19.40
C ASN A 226 -64.22 20.71 -18.20
N LEU A 227 -63.61 20.84 -17.01
CA LEU A 227 -64.29 21.33 -15.81
C LEU A 227 -64.75 22.77 -15.96
N THR A 228 -63.88 23.64 -16.49
CA THR A 228 -64.22 25.03 -16.79
C THR A 228 -65.37 25.10 -17.78
N GLN A 229 -65.33 24.30 -18.84
CA GLN A 229 -66.40 24.25 -19.84
C GLN A 229 -67.72 23.70 -19.29
N ALA A 230 -67.66 22.71 -18.41
CA ALA A 230 -68.84 22.19 -17.71
C ALA A 230 -69.43 23.24 -16.77
N MET A 231 -68.59 23.96 -16.02
CA MET A 231 -69.00 25.06 -15.14
C MET A 231 -69.66 26.20 -15.94
N GLU A 232 -69.12 26.54 -17.10
CA GLU A 232 -69.68 27.56 -18.00
C GLU A 232 -71.05 27.12 -18.54
N SER A 233 -71.16 25.89 -19.06
CA SER A 233 -72.43 25.30 -19.49
C SER A 233 -73.47 25.27 -18.37
N MET A 234 -73.05 24.99 -17.14
CA MET A 234 -73.94 24.95 -15.98
C MET A 234 -74.41 26.36 -15.57
N ALA A 235 -73.55 27.37 -15.71
CA ALA A 235 -73.93 28.77 -15.51
C ALA A 235 -74.93 29.24 -16.57
N ASP A 236 -74.73 28.87 -17.83
CA ASP A 236 -75.67 29.18 -18.91
C ASP A 236 -77.02 28.49 -18.72
N ALA A 237 -77.04 27.20 -18.38
CA ALA A 237 -78.27 26.48 -18.07
C ALA A 237 -79.02 27.08 -16.86
N SER A 238 -78.28 27.58 -15.86
CA SER A 238 -78.86 28.32 -14.73
C SER A 238 -79.55 29.61 -15.21
N LYS A 239 -78.90 30.36 -16.11
CA LYS A 239 -79.46 31.58 -16.71
C LYS A 239 -80.71 31.28 -17.54
N GLU A 240 -80.67 30.24 -18.37
CA GLU A 240 -81.85 29.79 -19.13
C GLU A 240 -82.99 29.34 -18.21
N SER A 241 -82.70 28.69 -17.09
CA SER A 241 -83.73 28.29 -16.11
C SER A 241 -84.43 29.50 -15.49
N VAL A 242 -83.71 30.61 -15.27
CA VAL A 242 -84.32 31.87 -14.81
C VAL A 242 -85.27 32.43 -15.89
N VAL A 243 -84.84 32.47 -17.14
CA VAL A 243 -85.68 32.93 -18.27
C VAL A 243 -86.90 32.03 -18.43
N PHE A 244 -86.73 30.71 -18.35
CA PHE A 244 -87.83 29.75 -18.42
C PHE A 244 -88.85 29.98 -17.30
N LYS A 245 -88.41 30.19 -16.06
CA LYS A 245 -89.30 30.54 -14.93
C LYS A 245 -90.09 31.81 -15.23
N GLU A 246 -89.44 32.82 -15.80
CA GLU A 246 -90.09 34.09 -16.15
C GLU A 246 -91.14 33.91 -17.25
N GLN A 247 -90.83 33.14 -18.29
CA GLN A 247 -91.78 32.78 -19.36
C GLN A 247 -92.95 31.95 -18.82
N MET A 248 -92.69 30.99 -17.93
CA MET A 248 -93.73 30.17 -17.30
C MET A 248 -94.64 31.02 -16.40
N SER A 249 -94.07 32.01 -15.70
CA SER A 249 -94.85 33.00 -14.94
C SER A 249 -95.77 33.81 -15.88
N LYS A 250 -95.24 34.33 -16.99
CA LYS A 250 -96.03 35.06 -18.00
C LYS A 250 -97.14 34.19 -18.59
N LEU A 251 -96.84 32.94 -18.94
CA LEU A 251 -97.82 31.98 -19.44
C LEU A 251 -98.91 31.72 -18.40
N THR A 252 -98.55 31.51 -17.14
CA THR A 252 -99.50 31.32 -16.03
C THR A 252 -100.41 32.53 -15.87
N THR A 253 -99.86 33.75 -15.93
CA THR A 253 -100.63 34.99 -15.91
C THR A 253 -101.60 35.06 -17.09
N ASN A 254 -101.14 34.74 -18.31
CA ASN A 254 -101.99 34.74 -19.51
C ASN A 254 -103.11 33.70 -19.42
N ILE A 255 -102.82 32.47 -18.98
CA ILE A 255 -103.84 31.43 -18.77
C ILE A 255 -104.86 31.88 -17.70
N THR A 256 -104.40 32.50 -16.62
CA THR A 256 -105.29 33.02 -15.56
C THR A 256 -106.20 34.12 -16.08
N SER A 257 -105.66 35.03 -16.90
CA SER A 257 -106.42 36.08 -17.58
C SER A 257 -107.45 35.49 -18.56
N LEU A 258 -107.04 34.49 -19.35
CA LEU A 258 -107.94 33.77 -20.26
C LEU A 258 -109.09 33.11 -19.49
N ASN A 259 -108.78 32.38 -18.42
CA ASN A 259 -109.78 31.74 -17.56
C ASN A 259 -110.72 32.76 -16.90
N LYS A 260 -110.24 33.96 -16.55
CA LYS A 260 -111.11 35.06 -16.09
C LYS A 260 -112.08 35.51 -17.17
N VAL A 261 -111.62 35.71 -18.40
CA VAL A 261 -112.48 36.11 -19.53
C VAL A 261 -113.51 35.02 -19.82
N TYR A 262 -113.10 33.75 -19.87
CA TYR A 262 -114.02 32.62 -20.04
C TYR A 262 -115.00 32.49 -18.87
N GLY A 263 -114.57 32.71 -17.63
CA GLY A 263 -115.44 32.72 -16.46
C GLY A 263 -116.47 33.84 -16.54
N ASN A 264 -116.05 35.06 -16.85
CA ASN A 264 -116.94 36.21 -17.02
C ASN A 264 -117.94 35.98 -18.17
N MET A 265 -117.50 35.35 -19.27
CA MET A 265 -118.38 35.00 -20.40
C MET A 265 -119.37 33.88 -20.02
N LEU A 266 -118.96 32.89 -19.22
CA LEU A 266 -119.84 31.84 -18.70
C LEU A 266 -120.88 32.37 -17.71
N THR A 267 -120.48 33.30 -16.84
CA THR A 267 -121.40 34.00 -15.91
C THR A 267 -122.39 34.88 -16.68
N ALA A 268 -121.93 35.56 -17.73
CA ALA A 268 -122.78 36.35 -18.62
C ALA A 268 -123.71 35.51 -19.53
N MET A 269 -123.44 34.20 -19.70
CA MET A 269 -124.33 33.26 -20.42
C MET A 269 -125.27 32.46 -19.49
N LYS A 270 -125.05 32.49 -18.17
CA LYS A 270 -125.87 31.75 -17.18
C LYS A 270 -126.73 32.65 -16.29
N GLY A 271 -126.53 33.96 -16.30
CA GLY A 271 -127.46 34.97 -15.77
C GLY A 271 -128.30 35.55 -16.90
#